data_AF-A0A101W4B5-F1
#
_entry.id   AF-A0A101W4B5-F1
#
_cell.length_a   1.000
_cell.length_b   1.000
_cell.length_c   1.000
_cell.angle_alpha   90.00
_cell.angle_beta   90.00
_cell.angle_gamma   90.00
#
_symmetry.space_group_name_H-M   'P 1'
#
loop_
_entity.id
_entity.type
_entity.pdbx_description
1 polymer ?
#
loop_
_entity_poly.entity_id
_entity_poly.type
_entity_poly.pdbx_seq_one_letter_code
_entity_poly.pdbx_strand_id
1 'polypeptide(L)'
;MLPSSSIRRKFLAKGTSCITDEHIWKQMVYKVLTKLEKISPVTDQHYLVMRYVREYYLKKNRAPSVKEICTLTGFSMAEFFALFPDWPHTLFNLDCIVCTVLGLPYWNFEI
;
A
#
# COMPACT_ATOMS: atom_id res chain seq x y z
N MET A 1 18.56 -12.37 -9.70
CA MET A 1 17.16 -12.70 -9.32
C MET A 1 16.58 -11.46 -8.65
N LEU A 2 15.64 -10.76 -9.30
CA LEU A 2 15.12 -9.49 -8.76
C LEU A 2 14.36 -9.75 -7.43
N PRO A 3 14.70 -9.05 -6.33
CA PRO A 3 14.08 -9.26 -5.02
C PRO A 3 12.57 -9.01 -4.99
N SER A 4 12.04 -8.27 -5.97
CA SER A 4 10.60 -8.00 -6.15
C SER A 4 9.76 -9.28 -6.28
N SER A 5 10.31 -10.31 -6.90
CA SER A 5 9.58 -11.56 -7.17
C SER A 5 9.31 -12.41 -5.93
N SER A 6 10.19 -12.35 -4.92
CA SER A 6 10.09 -13.20 -3.71
C SER A 6 9.09 -12.64 -2.70
N ILE A 7 9.13 -11.32 -2.45
CA ILE A 7 8.23 -10.65 -1.50
C ILE A 7 6.78 -10.75 -1.96
N ARG A 8 6.52 -10.43 -3.24
CA ARG A 8 5.18 -10.50 -3.83
C ARG A 8 4.61 -11.91 -3.71
N ARG A 9 5.37 -12.94 -4.12
CA ARG A 9 4.93 -14.35 -4.04
C ARG A 9 4.61 -14.77 -2.61
N LYS A 10 5.43 -14.34 -1.62
CA LYS A 10 5.20 -14.66 -0.20
C LYS A 10 3.84 -14.17 0.30
N PHE A 11 3.44 -12.95 -0.04
CA PHE A 11 2.17 -12.39 0.42
C PHE A 11 0.97 -12.85 -0.41
N LEU A 12 1.16 -13.08 -1.72
CA LEU A 12 0.14 -13.72 -2.55
C LEU A 12 -0.24 -15.12 -2.02
N ALA A 13 0.75 -15.92 -1.58
CA ALA A 13 0.50 -17.24 -1.00
C ALA A 13 -0.31 -17.20 0.31
N LYS A 14 -0.40 -16.05 0.98
CA LYS A 14 -1.22 -15.86 2.19
C LYS A 14 -2.70 -15.55 1.87
N GLY A 15 -3.04 -15.29 0.61
CA GLY A 15 -4.39 -14.93 0.19
C GLY A 15 -4.90 -13.68 0.91
N THR A 16 -6.21 -13.64 1.18
CA THR A 16 -6.90 -12.51 1.84
C THR A 16 -6.37 -12.19 3.24
N SER A 17 -5.70 -13.15 3.89
CA SER A 17 -5.04 -12.94 5.19
C SER A 17 -4.01 -11.81 5.16
N CYS A 18 -3.45 -11.45 3.99
CA CYS A 18 -2.49 -10.35 3.90
C CYS A 18 -3.10 -8.97 4.18
N ILE A 19 -4.42 -8.82 4.00
CA ILE A 19 -5.14 -7.58 4.28
C ILE A 19 -6.08 -7.71 5.49
N THR A 20 -6.62 -8.89 5.80
CA THR A 20 -7.52 -9.06 6.95
C THR A 20 -6.78 -9.16 8.28
N ASP A 21 -5.56 -9.69 8.30
CA ASP A 21 -4.71 -9.76 9.49
C ASP A 21 -3.81 -8.52 9.60
N GLU A 22 -3.92 -7.78 10.71
CA GLU A 22 -3.15 -6.55 10.93
C GLU A 22 -1.63 -6.81 11.05
N HIS A 23 -1.24 -7.93 11.65
CA HIS A 23 0.17 -8.27 11.84
C HIS A 23 0.82 -8.62 10.50
N ILE A 24 0.13 -9.39 9.66
CA ILE A 24 0.59 -9.69 8.30
C ILE A 24 0.62 -8.42 7.45
N TRP A 25 -0.41 -7.58 7.53
CA TRP A 25 -0.46 -6.30 6.83
C TRP A 25 0.73 -5.40 7.18
N LYS A 26 1.01 -5.18 8.47
CA LYS A 26 2.15 -4.38 8.94
C LYS A 26 3.48 -4.93 8.42
N GLN A 27 3.67 -6.25 8.44
CA GLN A 27 4.86 -6.88 7.87
C GLN A 27 4.98 -6.68 6.35
N MET A 28 3.85 -6.74 5.63
CA MET A 28 3.80 -6.52 4.18
C MET A 28 4.19 -5.09 3.85
N VAL A 29 3.53 -4.12 4.48
CA VAL A 29 3.81 -2.69 4.34
C VAL A 29 5.29 -2.41 4.57
N TYR A 30 5.84 -2.84 5.71
CA TYR A 30 7.25 -2.59 6.02
C TYR A 30 8.19 -3.19 4.96
N LYS A 31 7.96 -4.43 4.52
CA LYS A 31 8.80 -5.08 3.50
C LYS A 31 8.67 -4.42 2.13
N VAL A 32 7.47 -4.01 1.73
CA VAL A 32 7.25 -3.34 0.44
C VAL A 32 7.93 -1.98 0.46
N LEU A 33 7.63 -1.14 1.45
CA LEU A 33 8.19 0.21 1.57
C LEU A 33 9.73 0.17 1.62
N THR A 34 10.33 -0.69 2.44
CA THR A 34 11.79 -0.72 2.59
C THR A 34 12.53 -1.42 1.44
N LYS A 35 11.99 -2.52 0.89
CA LYS A 35 12.73 -3.37 -0.08
C LYS A 35 12.37 -3.09 -1.53
N LEU A 36 11.16 -2.65 -1.81
CA LEU A 36 10.70 -2.38 -3.17
C LEU A 36 10.76 -0.89 -3.48
N GLU A 37 10.28 -0.07 -2.54
CA GLU A 37 10.16 1.39 -2.74
C GLU A 37 11.30 2.20 -2.15
N LYS A 38 12.25 1.53 -1.45
CA LYS A 38 13.43 2.15 -0.82
C LYS A 38 13.09 3.28 0.16
N ILE A 39 11.90 3.26 0.74
CA ILE A 39 11.48 4.19 1.79
C ILE A 39 12.03 3.69 3.12
N SER A 40 13.03 4.41 3.63
CA SER A 40 13.63 4.16 4.94
C SER A 40 14.15 5.49 5.51
N PRO A 41 13.81 5.85 6.76
CA PRO A 41 13.07 5.05 7.75
C PRO A 41 11.56 5.04 7.52
N VAL A 42 10.90 3.91 7.85
CA VAL A 42 9.43 3.83 7.87
C VAL A 42 8.93 4.39 9.21
N THR A 43 8.27 5.54 9.17
CA THR A 43 7.75 6.25 10.35
C THR A 43 6.27 5.92 10.63
N ASP A 44 5.75 6.35 11.79
CA ASP A 44 4.34 6.19 12.14
C ASP A 44 3.37 6.86 11.15
N GLN A 45 3.79 7.95 10.51
CA GLN A 45 2.99 8.62 9.48
C GLN A 45 2.78 7.72 8.24
N HIS A 46 3.79 6.92 7.86
CA HIS A 46 3.64 5.94 6.79
C HIS A 46 2.62 4.87 7.17
N TYR A 47 2.68 4.35 8.39
CA TYR A 47 1.72 3.37 8.89
C TYR A 47 0.30 3.93 8.99
N LEU A 48 0.16 5.20 9.37
CA LEU A 48 -1.14 5.89 9.41
C LEU A 48 -1.79 5.89 8.03
N VAL A 49 -1.08 6.34 7.00
CA VAL A 49 -1.58 6.35 5.62
C VAL A 49 -1.93 4.94 5.16
N MET A 50 -1.06 3.97 5.38
CA MET A 50 -1.30 2.57 5.00
C MET A 50 -2.49 1.95 5.72
N ARG A 51 -2.78 2.34 6.97
CA ARG A 51 -4.00 1.92 7.67
C ARG A 51 -5.25 2.42 6.94
N TYR A 52 -5.29 3.69 6.53
CA TYR A 52 -6.43 4.21 5.78
C TYR A 52 -6.58 3.54 4.42
N VAL A 53 -5.49 3.29 3.71
CA VAL A 53 -5.50 2.52 2.46
C VAL A 53 -6.11 1.14 2.65
N ARG A 54 -5.67 0.41 3.69
CA ARG A 54 -6.22 -0.90 4.07
C ARG A 54 -7.73 -0.83 4.31
N GLU A 55 -8.19 0.11 5.13
CA GLU A 55 -9.60 0.28 5.42
C GLU A 55 -10.41 0.63 4.17
N TYR A 56 -9.83 1.43 3.28
CA TYR A 56 -10.47 1.81 2.04
C TYR A 56 -10.68 0.59 1.13
N TYR A 57 -9.67 -0.26 0.99
CA TYR A 57 -9.80 -1.54 0.27
C TYR A 57 -10.88 -2.43 0.87
N LEU A 58 -10.90 -2.59 2.21
CA LEU A 58 -11.88 -3.44 2.89
C LEU A 58 -13.32 -2.90 2.81
N LYS A 59 -13.51 -1.57 2.76
CA LYS A 59 -14.82 -0.92 2.75
C LYS A 59 -15.36 -0.64 1.35
N LYS A 60 -14.48 -0.32 0.40
CA LYS A 60 -14.84 0.23 -0.93
C LYS A 60 -14.37 -0.63 -2.09
N ASN A 61 -13.61 -1.71 -1.84
CA ASN A 61 -13.11 -2.63 -2.88
C ASN A 61 -12.34 -1.91 -4.01
N ARG A 62 -11.62 -0.83 -3.68
CA ARG A 62 -10.72 -0.10 -4.59
C ARG A 62 -9.60 0.61 -3.84
N ALA A 63 -8.58 1.06 -4.56
CA ALA A 63 -7.56 1.96 -4.03
C ALA A 63 -8.15 3.37 -3.78
N PRO A 64 -7.73 4.07 -2.71
CA PRO A 64 -8.05 5.49 -2.51
C PRO A 64 -7.18 6.40 -3.39
N SER A 65 -7.71 7.57 -3.75
CA SER A 65 -6.93 8.65 -4.37
C SER A 65 -6.12 9.45 -3.35
N VAL A 66 -5.09 10.16 -3.81
CA VAL A 66 -4.28 11.05 -2.94
C VAL A 66 -5.16 12.06 -2.21
N LYS A 67 -6.17 12.63 -2.88
CA LYS A 67 -7.12 13.57 -2.29
C LYS A 67 -7.93 12.95 -1.15
N GLU A 68 -8.39 11.71 -1.34
CA GLU A 68 -9.11 10.97 -0.29
C GLU A 68 -8.20 10.65 0.89
N ILE A 69 -6.96 10.24 0.63
CA ILE A 69 -5.97 10.01 1.68
C ILE A 69 -5.73 11.30 2.47
N CYS A 70 -5.38 12.40 1.80
CA CYS A 70 -5.12 13.68 2.45
C CYS A 70 -6.32 14.16 3.28
N THR A 71 -7.55 13.97 2.79
CA THR A 71 -8.78 14.31 3.52
C THR A 71 -8.96 13.46 4.78
N LEU A 72 -8.65 12.16 4.70
CA LEU A 72 -8.80 11.22 5.82
C LEU A 72 -7.68 11.33 6.86
N THR A 73 -6.45 11.64 6.43
CA THR A 73 -5.28 11.76 7.31
C THR A 73 -5.08 13.17 7.84
N GLY A 74 -5.71 14.18 7.22
CA GLY A 74 -5.47 15.59 7.52
C GLY A 74 -4.14 16.11 6.99
N PHE A 75 -3.45 15.34 6.15
CA PHE A 75 -2.18 15.77 5.55
C PHE A 75 -2.42 16.71 4.38
N SER A 76 -1.55 17.70 4.26
CA SER A 76 -1.40 18.46 3.04
C SER A 76 -0.79 17.59 1.94
N MET A 77 -1.03 17.98 0.69
CA MET A 77 -0.43 17.31 -0.48
C MET A 77 1.11 17.29 -0.39
N ALA A 78 1.71 18.38 0.11
CA ALA A 78 3.15 18.49 0.31
C ALA A 78 3.68 17.49 1.35
N GLU A 79 3.01 17.35 2.49
CA GLU A 79 3.37 16.36 3.51
C GLU A 79 3.23 14.94 2.98
N PHE A 80 2.17 14.65 2.22
CA PHE A 80 1.99 13.35 1.61
C PHE A 80 3.13 12.99 0.65
N PHE A 81 3.51 13.89 -0.26
CA PHE A 81 4.62 13.66 -1.18
C PHE A 81 5.99 13.67 -0.49
N ALA A 82 6.12 14.34 0.66
CA ALA A 82 7.34 14.22 1.48
C ALA A 82 7.48 12.82 2.10
N LEU A 83 6.36 12.17 2.45
CA LEU A 83 6.34 10.78 2.92
C LEU A 83 6.51 9.78 1.76
N PHE A 84 5.89 10.07 0.62
CA PHE A 84 5.87 9.19 -0.55
C PHE A 84 6.31 9.95 -1.82
N PRO A 85 7.62 10.11 -2.03
CA PRO A 85 8.15 10.92 -3.15
C PRO A 85 7.83 10.32 -4.52
N ASP A 86 7.81 8.98 -4.64
CA ASP A 86 7.54 8.25 -5.89
C ASP A 86 6.10 7.71 -5.95
N TRP A 87 5.11 8.48 -5.49
CA TRP A 87 3.71 8.13 -5.66
C TRP A 87 3.27 8.29 -7.14
N PRO A 88 2.40 7.43 -7.74
CA PRO A 88 1.71 6.24 -7.18
C PRO A 88 2.53 4.95 -7.24
N HIS A 89 3.71 4.99 -7.86
CA HIS A 89 4.57 3.82 -8.04
C HIS A 89 4.89 3.14 -6.70
N THR A 90 5.01 3.93 -5.63
CA THR A 90 5.23 3.46 -4.26
C THR A 90 4.18 2.45 -3.78
N LEU A 91 2.90 2.62 -4.15
CA LEU A 91 1.87 1.67 -3.77
C LEU A 91 1.65 0.58 -4.80
N PHE A 92 2.19 0.70 -6.01
CA PHE A 92 1.95 -0.26 -7.09
C PHE A 92 2.17 -1.71 -6.66
N ASN A 93 3.29 -1.99 -5.97
CA ASN A 93 3.59 -3.34 -5.50
C ASN A 93 2.61 -3.84 -4.42
N LEU A 94 2.16 -2.96 -3.54
CA LEU A 94 1.18 -3.28 -2.50
C LEU A 94 -0.21 -3.47 -3.11
N ASP A 95 -0.63 -2.55 -3.97
CA ASP A 95 -1.90 -2.59 -4.69
C ASP A 95 -1.99 -3.84 -5.56
N CYS A 96 -0.89 -4.24 -6.22
CA CYS A 96 -0.83 -5.52 -6.92
C CYS A 96 -1.11 -6.71 -6.02
N ILE A 97 -0.51 -6.77 -4.84
CA ILE A 97 -0.75 -7.88 -3.91
C ILE A 97 -2.21 -7.85 -3.45
N VAL A 98 -2.70 -6.70 -3.01
CA VAL A 98 -4.04 -6.52 -2.46
C VAL A 98 -5.13 -6.80 -3.49
N CYS A 99 -5.06 -6.18 -4.67
CA CYS A 99 -6.03 -6.42 -5.73
C CYS A 99 -6.03 -7.88 -6.18
N THR A 100 -4.85 -8.51 -6.29
CA THR A 100 -4.78 -9.94 -6.64
C THR A 100 -5.44 -10.82 -5.58
N VAL A 101 -5.17 -10.61 -4.29
CA VAL A 101 -5.75 -11.48 -3.25
C VAL A 101 -7.24 -11.24 -3.01
N LEU A 102 -7.74 -10.03 -3.32
CA LEU A 102 -9.16 -9.68 -3.22
C LEU A 102 -9.93 -9.94 -4.51
N GLY A 103 -9.26 -10.33 -5.61
CA GLY A 103 -9.88 -10.49 -6.92
C GLY A 103 -10.41 -9.18 -7.51
N LEU A 104 -9.83 -8.04 -7.13
CA LEU A 104 -10.23 -6.72 -7.60
C LEU A 104 -9.52 -6.37 -8.91
N PRO A 105 -10.20 -5.63 -9.81
CA PRO A 105 -9.53 -5.10 -10.99
C PRO A 105 -8.44 -4.11 -10.57
N TYR A 106 -7.37 -4.07 -11.35
CA TYR A 106 -6.41 -3.00 -11.31
C TYR A 106 -7.10 -1.75 -11.85
N TRP A 107 -7.60 -0.91 -10.96
CA TRP A 107 -8.04 0.42 -11.35
C TRP A 107 -6.80 1.17 -11.80
N ASN A 108 -6.55 1.20 -13.11
CA ASN A 108 -5.67 2.20 -13.69
C ASN A 108 -6.25 3.53 -13.24
N PHE A 109 -5.52 4.26 -12.39
CA PHE A 109 -5.79 5.67 -12.20
C PHE A 109 -5.81 6.27 -13.60
N GLU A 110 -6.99 6.67 -14.07
CA GLU A 110 -7.07 7.57 -15.21
C GLU A 110 -6.18 8.75 -14.86
N ILE A 111 -5.21 8.95 -15.76
CA ILE A 111 -4.10 9.90 -15.67
C ILE A 111 -4.66 11.32 -15.48
#